data_AF-A0A0M2NGL7-F1
#
_entry.id   AF-A0A0M2NGL7-F1
#
_cell.length_a   1.000
_cell.length_b   1.000
_cell.length_c   1.000
_cell.angle_alpha   90.00
_cell.angle_beta   90.00
_cell.angle_gamma   90.00
#
_symmetry.space_group_name_H-M   'P 1'
#
loop_
_entity.id
_entity.type
_entity.pdbx_description
1 polymer ?
#
loop_
_entity_poly.entity_id
_entity_poly.type
_entity_poly.pdbx_seq_one_letter_code
_entity_poly.pdbx_strand_id
1 'polypeptide(L)'
;MSGLQLFGLITVCVTAGIFIVCMILYCIIQQKRHFLCPHCKTRFKVSGLRSFFVSRQGTDRLLTCPHCGMSSYMENIPDEEYHKQQEDTKREEQEK
;
A
#
# COMPACT_ATOMS: atom_id res chain seq x y z
N MET A 1 5.96 -28.00 -33.47
CA MET A 1 6.61 -27.33 -32.32
C MET A 1 7.04 -28.41 -31.35
N SER A 2 8.32 -28.49 -30.98
CA SER A 2 8.86 -29.54 -30.11
C SER A 2 8.24 -29.46 -28.70
N GLY A 3 7.91 -30.60 -28.09
CA GLY A 3 7.19 -30.67 -26.80
C GLY A 3 7.81 -29.82 -25.68
N LEU A 4 9.14 -29.67 -25.68
CA LEU A 4 9.89 -28.84 -24.74
C LEU A 4 9.50 -27.34 -24.78
N GLN A 5 9.13 -26.81 -25.95
CA GLN A 5 8.68 -25.42 -26.13
C GLN A 5 7.27 -25.22 -25.55
N LEU A 6 6.40 -26.22 -25.65
CA LEU A 6 5.04 -26.17 -25.12
C LEU A 6 5.05 -26.12 -23.58
N PHE A 7 5.88 -26.95 -22.94
CA PHE A 7 6.05 -26.91 -21.49
C PHE A 7 6.63 -25.56 -21.02
N GLY A 8 7.58 -24.99 -21.77
CA GLY A 8 8.13 -23.66 -21.48
C GLY A 8 7.09 -22.54 -21.58
N LEU A 9 6.21 -22.56 -22.59
CA LEU A 9 5.13 -21.58 -22.70
C LEU A 9 4.12 -21.71 -21.56
N ILE A 10 3.76 -22.94 -21.19
CA ILE A 10 2.82 -23.20 -20.09
C ILE A 10 3.40 -22.67 -18.77
N THR A 11 4.69 -22.93 -18.48
CA THR A 11 5.32 -22.45 -17.24
C THR A 11 5.41 -20.92 -17.22
N VAL A 12 5.72 -20.27 -18.34
CA VAL A 12 5.73 -18.80 -18.45
C VAL A 12 4.33 -18.22 -18.24
N CYS A 13 3.29 -18.82 -18.82
CA CYS A 13 1.91 -18.39 -18.62
C CYS A 13 1.45 -18.56 -17.17
N VAL A 14 1.78 -19.69 -16.54
CA VAL A 14 1.44 -19.97 -15.14
C VAL A 14 2.15 -19.00 -14.20
N THR A 15 3.46 -18.79 -14.39
CA THR A 15 4.22 -17.83 -13.58
C THR A 15 3.69 -16.41 -13.76
N ALA A 16 3.44 -15.97 -15.00
CA ALA A 16 2.82 -14.67 -15.26
C ALA A 16 1.45 -14.53 -14.60
N GLY A 17 0.60 -15.56 -14.67
CA GLY A 17 -0.68 -15.60 -13.98
C GLY A 17 -0.55 -15.44 -12.46
N ILE A 18 0.39 -16.16 -11.84
CA ILE A 18 0.68 -16.05 -10.41
C ILE A 18 1.14 -14.63 -10.06
N PHE A 19 2.05 -14.04 -10.85
CA PHE A 19 2.51 -12.66 -10.65
C PHE A 19 1.37 -11.64 -10.75
N ILE A 20 0.45 -11.81 -11.70
CA ILE A 20 -0.73 -10.95 -11.86
C ILE A 20 -1.64 -11.07 -10.63
N VAL A 21 -1.92 -12.29 -10.15
CA VAL A 21 -2.73 -12.50 -8.94
C VAL A 21 -2.07 -11.88 -7.73
N CYS A 22 -0.75 -12.06 -7.53
CA CYS A 22 -0.01 -11.42 -6.46
C CYS A 22 -0.06 -9.89 -6.54
N MET A 23 0.03 -9.32 -7.75
CA MET A 23 -0.13 -7.87 -7.98
C MET A 23 -1.52 -7.35 -7.61
N ILE A 24 -2.57 -8.10 -7.96
CA ILE A 24 -3.95 -7.74 -7.60
C ILE A 24 -4.13 -7.78 -6.08
N LEU A 25 -3.68 -8.85 -5.42
CA LEU A 25 -3.73 -8.97 -3.96
C LEU A 25 -2.96 -7.84 -3.28
N TYR A 26 -1.77 -7.50 -3.80
CA TYR A 26 -0.99 -6.36 -3.32
C TYR A 26 -1.77 -5.05 -3.42
N CYS A 27 -2.43 -4.80 -4.56
CA CYS A 27 -3.23 -3.59 -4.74
C CYS A 27 -4.39 -3.51 -3.73
N ILE A 28 -5.11 -4.62 -3.52
CA ILE A 28 -6.21 -4.68 -2.55
C ILE A 28 -5.71 -4.38 -1.12
N ILE A 29 -4.56 -4.95 -0.73
CA ILE A 29 -3.98 -4.74 0.60
C ILE A 29 -3.55 -3.28 0.77
N GLN A 30 -2.91 -2.67 -0.23
CA GLN A 30 -2.48 -1.27 -0.12
C GLN A 30 -3.65 -0.29 -0.07
N GLN A 31 -4.80 -0.64 -0.66
CA GLN A 31 -6.02 0.18 -0.59
C GLN A 31 -6.64 0.20 0.81
N LYS A 32 -6.30 -0.78 1.67
CA LYS A 32 -6.66 -0.83 3.10
C LYS A 32 -5.58 -0.24 4.01
N ARG A 33 -4.76 0.67 3.50
CA ARG A 33 -3.78 1.41 4.29
C ARG A 33 -3.92 2.90 4.06
N HIS A 34 -3.76 3.68 5.12
CA HIS A 34 -3.76 5.14 5.06
C HIS A 34 -2.33 5.66 5.15
N PHE A 35 -2.07 6.76 4.43
CA PHE A 35 -0.83 7.51 4.54
C PHE A 35 -1.10 8.83 5.25
N LEU A 36 -0.30 9.14 6.26
CA LEU A 36 -0.37 10.41 6.97
C LEU A 36 0.71 11.35 6.43
N CYS A 37 0.31 12.52 5.92
CA CYS A 37 1.27 13.54 5.55
C CYS A 37 1.81 14.26 6.80
N PRO A 38 3.14 14.37 6.99
CA PRO A 38 3.71 15.08 8.15
C PRO A 38 3.45 16.60 8.13
N HIS A 39 3.25 17.19 6.94
CA HIS A 39 3.09 18.63 6.80
C HIS A 39 1.66 19.12 7.02
N CYS A 40 0.69 18.51 6.33
CA CYS A 40 -0.71 18.91 6.42
C CYS A 40 -1.54 18.02 7.34
N LYS A 41 -0.94 16.96 7.92
CA LYS A 41 -1.60 15.95 8.76
C LYS A 41 -2.83 15.31 8.10
N THR A 42 -2.97 15.46 6.78
CA THR A 42 -4.08 14.89 6.02
C THR A 42 -3.80 13.43 5.76
N ARG A 43 -4.82 12.60 6.00
CA ARG A 43 -4.81 11.17 5.71
C ARG A 43 -5.36 10.96 4.32
N PHE A 44 -4.68 10.17 3.51
CA PHE A 44 -5.15 9.85 2.17
C PHE A 44 -4.78 8.42 1.77
N LYS A 45 -5.56 7.87 0.84
CA LYS A 45 -5.30 6.56 0.24
C LYS A 45 -4.58 6.74 -1.09
N VAL A 46 -3.50 5.98 -1.26
CA VAL A 46 -2.72 5.96 -2.50
C VAL A 46 -3.07 4.70 -3.27
N SER A 47 -3.18 4.81 -4.59
CA SER A 47 -3.38 3.63 -5.45
C SER A 47 -2.24 2.62 -5.25
N GLY A 48 -2.58 1.33 -5.16
CA GLY A 48 -1.63 0.26 -4.88
C GLY A 48 -0.45 0.22 -5.85
N LEU A 49 -0.69 0.51 -7.14
CA LEU A 49 0.33 0.63 -8.17
C LEU A 49 1.33 1.75 -7.86
N ARG A 50 0.83 2.93 -7.48
CA ARG A 50 1.69 4.08 -7.16
C ARG A 50 2.51 3.80 -5.90
N SER A 51 1.92 3.13 -4.91
CA SER A 51 2.62 2.68 -3.70
C SER A 51 3.69 1.63 -4.00
N PHE A 52 3.50 0.80 -5.03
CA PHE A 52 4.48 -0.21 -5.45
C PHE A 52 5.75 0.41 -6.06
N PHE A 53 5.60 1.45 -6.88
CA PHE A 53 6.72 2.09 -7.60
C PHE A 53 7.53 3.11 -6.79
N VAL A 54 7.05 3.53 -5.61
CA VAL A 54 7.73 4.55 -4.81
C VAL A 54 8.86 3.97 -3.96
N SER A 55 9.89 4.79 -3.74
CA SER A 55 10.99 4.47 -2.84
C SER A 55 10.47 4.26 -1.41
N ARG A 56 11.08 3.30 -0.74
CA ARG A 56 10.66 2.82 0.58
C ARG A 56 11.82 2.94 1.55
N GLN A 57 11.58 3.59 2.67
CA GLN A 57 12.53 3.71 3.77
C GLN A 57 11.88 3.11 5.02
N GLY A 58 12.19 1.85 5.31
CA GLY A 58 11.53 1.10 6.37
C GLY A 58 10.04 0.90 6.11
N THR A 59 9.20 1.35 7.03
CA THR A 59 7.73 1.37 6.92
C THR A 59 7.22 2.49 6.02
N ASP A 60 8.03 3.54 5.87
CA ASP A 60 7.62 4.80 5.27
C ASP A 60 7.84 4.78 3.76
N ARG A 61 7.00 5.51 3.05
CA ARG A 61 7.05 5.61 1.59
C ARG A 61 7.15 7.05 1.16
N LEU A 62 8.05 7.32 0.23
CA LEU A 62 8.20 8.64 -0.36
C LEU A 62 7.02 8.90 -1.30
N LEU A 63 6.08 9.72 -0.84
CA LEU A 63 4.84 9.99 -1.54
C LEU A 63 4.64 11.50 -1.71
N THR A 64 4.09 11.90 -2.84
CA THR A 64 3.63 13.27 -3.05
C THR A 64 2.21 13.40 -2.51
N CYS A 65 2.01 14.30 -1.56
CA CYS A 65 0.69 14.53 -0.99
C CYS A 65 -0.22 15.19 -2.04
N PRO A 66 -1.45 14.68 -2.29
CA PRO A 66 -2.37 15.31 -3.22
C PRO A 66 -2.97 16.62 -2.68
N HIS A 67 -2.91 16.86 -1.37
CA HIS A 67 -3.46 18.07 -0.74
C HIS A 67 -2.45 19.23 -0.70
N CYS A 68 -1.20 18.96 -0.30
CA CYS A 68 -0.19 20.01 -0.17
C CYS A 68 0.88 20.00 -1.27
N GLY A 69 0.91 19.00 -2.15
CA GLY A 69 1.88 18.88 -3.23
C GLY A 69 3.31 18.53 -2.80
N MET A 70 3.58 18.46 -1.49
CA MET A 70 4.92 18.13 -0.98
C MET A 70 5.20 16.63 -1.07
N SER A 71 6.41 16.30 -1.54
CA SER A 71 6.97 14.95 -1.51
C SER A 71 7.73 14.73 -0.20
N SER A 72 7.25 13.79 0.61
CA SER A 72 7.91 13.41 1.86
C SER A 72 7.73 11.92 2.12
N TYR A 73 8.55 11.37 3.03
CA TYR A 73 8.29 10.07 3.62
C TYR A 73 7.02 10.17 4.47
N MET A 74 6.06 9.31 4.15
CA MET A 74 4.77 9.24 4.83
C MET A 74 4.62 7.87 5.46
N GLU A 75 4.20 7.88 6.72
CA GLU A 75 3.97 6.68 7.49
C GLU A 75 2.76 5.93 6.93
N ASN A 76 2.90 4.61 6.83
CA ASN A 76 1.89 3.72 6.30
C ASN A 76 1.18 2.99 7.45
N ILE A 77 -0.01 3.47 7.81
CA ILE A 77 -0.78 2.92 8.93
C ILE A 77 -1.87 1.99 8.35
N PRO A 78 -1.93 0.70 8.75
CA PRO A 78 -3.03 -0.19 8.42
C PRO A 78 -4.37 0.31 8.98
N ASP A 79 -5.49 0.11 8.26
CA ASP A 79 -6.82 0.59 8.70
C ASP A 79 -7.19 0.08 10.10
N GLU A 80 -6.79 -1.14 10.45
CA GLU A 80 -7.04 -1.77 11.76
C GLU A 80 -6.36 -1.04 12.92
N GLU A 81 -5.09 -0.66 12.76
CA GLU A 81 -4.34 0.12 13.75
C GLU A 81 -4.91 1.55 13.89
N TYR A 82 -5.39 2.12 12.79
CA TYR A 82 -6.02 3.44 12.80
C TYR A 82 -7.31 3.48 13.63
N HIS A 83 -8.21 2.51 13.45
CA HIS A 83 -9.46 2.46 14.21
C HIS A 83 -9.19 2.33 15.71
N LYS A 84 -8.22 1.48 16.08
CA LYS A 84 -7.79 1.31 17.45
C LYS A 84 -7.25 2.63 18.06
N GLN A 85 -6.37 3.34 17.35
CA GLN A 85 -5.86 4.64 17.81
C GLN A 85 -6.98 5.67 18.05
N GLN A 86 -8.02 5.68 17.21
CA GLN A 86 -9.17 6.58 17.42
C GLN A 86 -10.00 6.19 18.63
N GLU A 87 -10.20 4.90 18.88
CA GLU A 87 -10.90 4.40 20.07
C GLU A 87 -10.13 4.72 21.34
N ASP A 88 -8.81 4.56 21.32
CA ASP A 88 -7.93 4.92 22.43
C ASP A 88 -7.99 6.42 22.73
N THR A 89 -7.88 7.27 21.69
CA THR A 89 -7.97 8.73 21.85
C THR A 89 -9.32 9.14 22.44
N LYS A 90 -10.42 8.53 21.99
CA LYS A 90 -11.76 8.81 22.53
C LYS A 90 -11.93 8.36 23.98
N ARG A 91 -11.32 7.23 24.38
CA ARG A 91 -11.33 6.77 25.78
C ARG A 91 -10.56 7.74 26.67
N GLU A 92 -9.37 8.16 26.24
CA GLU A 92 -8.56 9.14 26.96
C GLU A 92 -9.29 10.49 27.12
N GLU A 93 -10.02 10.94 26.10
CA GLU A 93 -10.86 12.15 26.18
C GLU A 93 -12.06 11.99 27.12
N GLN A 94 -12.60 10.78 27.30
CA GLN A 94 -13.70 10.50 28.22
C GLN A 94 -13.26 10.35 29.68
N GLU A 95 -12.00 9.96 29.91
CA GLU A 95 -11.40 9.85 31.25
C GLU A 95 -10.84 11.20 31.78
N LYS A 96 -10.89 12.27 30.97
CA LYS A 96 -10.34 13.59 31.27
C LYS A 96 -11.42 14.61 31.65
#